data_AF-A0A7Y4TGM5-F1
#
_entry.id   AF-A0A7Y4TGM5-F1
#
_cell.length_a   1.000
_cell.length_b   1.000
_cell.length_c   1.000
_cell.angle_alpha   90.00
_cell.angle_beta   90.00
_cell.angle_gamma   90.00
#
_symmetry.space_group_name_H-M   'P 1'
#
loop_
_entity.id
_entity.type
_entity.pdbx_description
1 polymer ?
#
loop_
_entity_poly.entity_id
_entity_poly.type
_entity_poly.pdbx_seq_one_letter_code
_entity_poly.pdbx_strand_id
1 'polypeptide(L)'
;MTHLAAEVRPLEDVVAAVVPGVVSVQAGRARGTAFFIGPDRLITNAHVVGDAATVILQAGENRWRARVVTVATGSDLAVLQLDAGGRAPAVLPLGAPADVRVGQEVIAVGSALGVLSSTVTRGIVSAVRRVGTVTLIQTDAAINPGNSGGPLVDRAGRVIGVTTLKAGAQAESLGFAVAAEHASALLERPRQTATDRVTPSASDGPATGLEAVLGGTPPASADAGRDAGGAAYEEVLAAAGRQADQLDASWTRNAPGCAPDIRTPARRPWLVVLAEDAPLPVRNGCRDWIASMTAAARSIDLRLRQAAEEARRAGVYPGALRESRRRHGLDWDGWDR
;
A
#
# COMPACT_ATOMS: atom_id res chain seq x y z
N MET A 1 14.70 9.33 -27.83
CA MET A 1 13.29 9.34 -27.36
C MET A 1 13.32 9.53 -25.86
N THR A 2 12.82 10.66 -25.38
CA THR A 2 12.86 11.08 -23.99
C THR A 2 11.90 10.19 -23.20
N HIS A 3 12.43 9.27 -22.39
CA HIS A 3 11.62 8.60 -21.37
C HIS A 3 11.29 9.64 -20.31
N LEU A 4 10.07 10.18 -20.37
CA LEU A 4 9.46 10.85 -19.23
C LEU A 4 9.39 9.81 -18.11
N ALA A 5 10.31 9.93 -17.15
CA ALA A 5 10.11 9.38 -15.83
C ALA A 5 8.71 9.81 -15.39
N ALA A 6 7.86 8.86 -14.99
CA ALA A 6 6.53 9.16 -14.48
C ALA A 6 6.68 10.24 -13.41
N GLU A 7 6.25 11.46 -13.74
CA GLU A 7 6.52 12.63 -12.94
C GLU A 7 5.89 12.40 -11.57
N VAL A 8 6.74 12.37 -10.54
CA VAL A 8 6.31 12.13 -9.17
C VAL A 8 5.43 13.32 -8.79
N ARG A 9 4.10 13.16 -8.90
CA ARG A 9 3.13 14.24 -8.63
C ARG A 9 3.49 14.92 -7.31
N PRO A 10 3.60 16.23 -7.23
CA PRO A 10 3.78 16.93 -5.97
C PRO A 10 2.71 16.55 -4.93
N LEU A 11 3.03 16.63 -3.64
CA LEU A 11 2.11 16.18 -2.59
C LEU A 11 0.89 17.10 -2.51
N GLU A 12 1.11 18.39 -2.72
CA GLU A 12 0.11 19.44 -2.83
C GLU A 12 -0.95 19.13 -3.91
N ASP A 13 -0.56 18.56 -5.04
CA ASP A 13 -1.48 18.19 -6.12
C ASP A 13 -2.37 17.01 -5.71
N VAL A 14 -1.79 16.04 -5.00
CA VAL A 14 -2.55 14.91 -4.43
C VAL A 14 -3.56 15.45 -3.41
N VAL A 15 -3.13 16.35 -2.52
CA VAL A 15 -4.01 16.97 -1.52
C VAL A 15 -5.13 17.77 -2.17
N ALA A 16 -4.82 18.60 -3.18
CA ALA A 16 -5.79 19.42 -3.91
C ALA A 16 -6.85 18.57 -4.62
N ALA A 17 -6.47 17.39 -5.13
CA ALA A 17 -7.40 16.45 -5.75
C ALA A 17 -8.28 15.71 -4.73
N VAL A 18 -7.75 15.42 -3.54
CA VAL A 18 -8.42 14.57 -2.52
C VAL A 18 -9.35 15.38 -1.63
N VAL A 19 -8.90 16.54 -1.13
CA VAL A 19 -9.64 17.35 -0.14
C VAL A 19 -11.08 17.67 -0.53
N PRO A 20 -11.42 18.02 -1.79
CA PRO A 20 -12.80 18.31 -2.18
C PRO A 20 -13.78 17.14 -1.99
N GLY A 21 -13.29 15.90 -1.97
CA GLY A 21 -14.10 14.71 -1.76
C GLY A 21 -14.18 14.27 -0.29
N VAL A 22 -13.61 15.04 0.65
CA VAL A 22 -13.61 14.75 2.09
C VAL A 22 -14.52 15.73 2.82
N VAL A 23 -15.39 15.21 3.68
CA VAL A 23 -16.40 15.98 4.41
C VAL A 23 -16.38 15.66 5.90
N SER A 24 -16.81 16.61 6.73
CA SER A 24 -17.09 16.33 8.13
C SER A 24 -18.39 15.55 8.26
N VAL A 25 -18.46 14.66 9.26
CA VAL A 25 -19.67 13.92 9.62
C VAL A 25 -20.08 14.34 11.02
N GLN A 26 -21.35 14.70 11.18
CA GLN A 26 -21.98 14.93 12.47
C GLN A 26 -23.14 13.95 12.68
N ALA A 27 -22.99 13.07 13.66
CA ALA A 27 -24.01 12.11 14.10
C ALA A 27 -24.43 12.46 15.53
N GLY A 28 -25.43 13.35 15.67
CA GLY A 28 -25.80 13.92 16.96
C GLY A 28 -24.65 14.73 17.57
N ARG A 29 -24.05 14.21 18.65
CA ARG A 29 -22.89 14.80 19.33
C ARG A 29 -21.54 14.26 18.83
N ALA A 30 -21.54 13.12 18.13
CA ALA A 30 -20.32 12.54 17.56
C ALA A 30 -19.91 13.31 16.30
N ARG A 31 -18.59 13.42 16.10
CA ARG A 31 -17.98 14.05 14.93
C ARG A 31 -16.88 13.16 14.36
N GLY A 32 -16.74 13.19 13.05
CA GLY A 32 -15.69 12.48 12.33
C GLY A 32 -15.57 12.99 10.91
N THR A 33 -15.02 12.15 10.05
CA THR A 33 -14.80 12.43 8.63
C THR A 33 -15.48 11.35 7.78
N ALA A 34 -15.92 11.72 6.60
CA ALA A 34 -16.29 10.80 5.53
C ALA A 34 -15.64 11.26 4.24
N PHE A 35 -15.63 10.38 3.24
CA PHE A 35 -15.22 10.73 1.90
C PHE A 35 -16.12 10.08 0.85
N PHE A 36 -16.28 10.78 -0.27
CA PHE A 36 -17.08 10.33 -1.40
C PHE A 36 -16.36 9.25 -2.20
N ILE A 37 -17.06 8.16 -2.45
CA ILE A 37 -16.64 7.02 -3.29
C ILE A 37 -17.51 6.88 -4.56
N GLY A 38 -18.47 7.78 -4.70
CA GLY A 38 -19.42 7.85 -5.80
C GLY A 38 -20.19 9.18 -5.72
N PRO A 39 -21.09 9.44 -6.67
CA PRO A 39 -21.80 10.72 -6.75
C PRO A 39 -22.66 11.02 -5.53
N ASP A 40 -23.10 9.98 -4.82
CA ASP A 40 -24.06 10.05 -3.71
C ASP A 40 -23.72 9.13 -2.53
N ARG A 41 -22.60 8.40 -2.60
CA ARG A 41 -22.16 7.45 -1.58
C ARG A 41 -20.87 7.88 -0.90
N LEU A 42 -20.81 7.66 0.41
CA LEU A 42 -19.63 7.95 1.21
C LEU A 42 -19.28 6.78 2.13
N ILE A 43 -18.02 6.72 2.51
CA ILE A 43 -17.49 5.84 3.55
C ILE A 43 -17.10 6.67 4.77
N THR A 44 -17.36 6.12 5.95
CA THR A 44 -16.88 6.61 7.25
C THR A 44 -16.70 5.44 8.21
N ASN A 45 -16.38 5.70 9.48
CA ASN A 45 -16.33 4.64 10.49
C ASN A 45 -17.70 4.33 11.11
N ALA A 46 -17.88 3.09 11.56
CA ALA A 46 -19.07 2.68 12.29
C ALA A 46 -19.20 3.42 13.63
N HIS A 47 -18.11 3.60 14.37
CA HIS A 47 -18.14 4.32 15.64
C HIS A 47 -18.44 5.82 15.50
N VAL A 48 -18.18 6.42 14.33
CA VAL A 48 -18.51 7.84 14.05
C VAL A 48 -20.02 8.02 13.92
N VAL A 49 -20.71 7.07 13.28
CA VAL A 49 -22.17 7.14 13.07
C VAL A 49 -22.96 6.61 14.26
N GLY A 50 -22.40 5.67 15.02
CA GLY A 50 -23.08 4.99 16.12
C GLY A 50 -24.44 4.42 15.68
N ASP A 51 -25.49 4.68 16.47
CA ASP A 51 -26.85 4.24 16.18
C ASP A 51 -27.64 5.20 15.27
N ALA A 52 -27.03 6.30 14.82
CA ALA A 52 -27.74 7.32 14.05
C ALA A 52 -28.30 6.75 12.74
N ALA A 53 -29.58 7.00 12.47
CA ALA A 53 -30.19 6.65 11.18
C ALA A 53 -29.77 7.63 10.08
N THR A 54 -29.48 8.88 10.45
CA THR A 54 -29.07 9.95 9.54
C THR A 54 -27.98 10.81 10.15
N VAL A 55 -27.12 11.34 9.30
CA VAL A 55 -26.03 12.23 9.66
C VAL A 55 -26.09 13.53 8.87
N ILE A 56 -25.44 14.55 9.39
CA ILE A 56 -25.18 15.80 8.67
C ILE A 56 -23.75 15.76 8.15
N LEU A 57 -23.58 16.10 6.88
CA LEU A 57 -22.29 16.25 6.23
C LEU A 57 -22.00 17.72 5.99
N GLN A 58 -20.76 18.16 6.16
CA GLN A 58 -20.37 19.54 5.91
C GLN A 58 -18.98 19.63 5.26
N ALA A 59 -18.86 20.50 4.25
CA ALA A 59 -17.60 20.91 3.66
C ALA A 59 -17.67 22.39 3.26
N GLY A 60 -16.90 23.23 3.95
CA GLY A 60 -17.04 24.69 3.82
C GLY A 60 -18.46 25.13 4.17
N GLU A 61 -19.08 25.89 3.26
CA GLU A 61 -20.46 26.35 3.38
C GLU A 61 -21.50 25.30 2.97
N ASN A 62 -21.06 24.23 2.28
CA ASN A 62 -21.97 23.19 1.83
C ASN A 62 -22.36 22.29 3.00
N ARG A 63 -23.66 21.98 3.07
CA ARG A 63 -24.22 21.09 4.09
C ARG A 63 -25.22 20.15 3.45
N TRP A 64 -25.07 18.86 3.74
CA TRP A 64 -25.96 17.81 3.23
C TRP A 64 -26.49 16.95 4.37
N ARG A 65 -27.61 16.28 4.10
CA ARG A 65 -28.12 15.19 4.94
C ARG A 65 -27.87 13.87 4.23
N ALA A 66 -27.46 12.87 4.99
CA ALA A 66 -27.24 11.52 4.50
C ALA A 66 -27.87 10.48 5.42
N ARG A 67 -28.34 9.38 4.85
CA ARG A 67 -28.81 8.20 5.58
C ARG A 67 -27.67 7.21 5.78
N VAL A 68 -27.63 6.58 6.95
CA VAL A 68 -26.73 5.45 7.21
C VAL A 68 -27.37 4.21 6.61
N VAL A 69 -26.78 3.68 5.53
CA VAL A 69 -27.37 2.55 4.78
C VAL A 69 -26.74 1.21 5.11
N THR A 70 -25.51 1.20 5.64
CA THR A 70 -24.83 -0.02 6.05
C THR A 70 -23.87 0.31 7.19
N VAL A 71 -23.84 -0.55 8.21
CA VAL A 71 -22.90 -0.46 9.33
C VAL A 71 -22.26 -1.83 9.50
N ALA A 72 -20.95 -1.90 9.43
CA ALA A 72 -20.15 -3.09 9.68
C ALA A 72 -19.21 -2.80 10.86
N THR A 73 -19.71 -3.01 12.07
CA THR A 73 -18.93 -2.75 13.30
C THR A 73 -17.68 -3.63 13.39
N GLY A 74 -17.74 -4.86 12.86
CA GLY A 74 -16.61 -5.78 12.83
C GLY A 74 -15.40 -5.29 12.04
N SER A 75 -15.59 -4.42 11.05
CA SER A 75 -14.50 -3.72 10.34
C SER A 75 -14.45 -2.23 10.67
N ASP A 76 -15.28 -1.75 11.60
CA ASP A 76 -15.47 -0.34 11.93
C ASP A 76 -15.75 0.55 10.69
N LEU A 77 -16.56 0.08 9.75
CA LEU A 77 -16.93 0.83 8.54
C LEU A 77 -18.44 1.07 8.46
N ALA A 78 -18.82 2.21 7.90
CA ALA A 78 -20.20 2.52 7.55
C ALA A 78 -20.30 3.16 6.17
N VAL A 79 -21.39 2.83 5.46
CA VAL A 79 -21.74 3.44 4.17
C VAL A 79 -22.85 4.45 4.39
N LEU A 80 -22.64 5.66 3.88
CA LEU A 80 -23.62 6.73 3.89
C LEU A 80 -24.17 6.95 2.48
N GLN A 81 -25.43 7.34 2.41
CA GLN A 81 -26.14 7.67 1.19
C GLN A 81 -26.69 9.10 1.30
N LEU A 82 -26.26 9.99 0.42
CA LEU A 82 -26.83 11.34 0.32
C LEU A 82 -28.33 11.29 0.04
N ASP A 83 -29.07 12.23 0.62
CA ASP A 83 -30.46 12.48 0.25
C ASP A 83 -30.55 13.05 -1.18
N ALA A 84 -31.72 12.90 -1.82
CA ALA A 84 -31.93 13.26 -3.21
C ALA A 84 -31.59 14.74 -3.47
N GLY A 85 -30.84 15.00 -4.55
CA GLY A 85 -30.40 16.35 -4.95
C GLY A 85 -28.99 16.73 -4.46
N GLY A 86 -28.42 16.01 -3.49
CA GLY A 86 -27.00 16.16 -3.14
C GLY A 86 -26.10 15.47 -4.18
N ARG A 87 -24.97 16.10 -4.53
CA ARG A 87 -23.93 15.49 -5.39
C ARG A 87 -22.54 15.74 -4.82
N ALA A 88 -21.68 14.74 -4.97
CA ALA A 88 -20.27 14.80 -4.58
C ALA A 88 -19.53 15.92 -5.33
N PRO A 89 -18.76 16.78 -4.65
CA PRO A 89 -17.87 17.74 -5.30
C PRO A 89 -16.68 17.06 -6.01
N ALA A 90 -16.20 15.95 -5.44
CA ALA A 90 -15.20 15.06 -6.02
C ALA A 90 -15.40 13.64 -5.48
N VAL A 91 -14.90 12.65 -6.20
CA VAL A 91 -14.97 11.23 -5.84
C VAL A 91 -13.56 10.68 -5.75
N LEU A 92 -13.27 9.96 -4.66
CA LEU A 92 -11.97 9.35 -4.45
C LEU A 92 -12.00 7.88 -4.90
N PRO A 93 -11.07 7.46 -5.79
CA PRO A 93 -10.97 6.06 -6.18
C PRO A 93 -10.42 5.21 -5.02
N LEU A 94 -11.01 4.04 -4.79
CA LEU A 94 -10.45 3.03 -3.89
C LEU A 94 -9.26 2.34 -4.59
N GLY A 95 -8.15 2.18 -3.86
CA GLY A 95 -6.98 1.43 -4.30
C GLY A 95 -7.17 -0.07 -4.15
N ALA A 96 -6.40 -0.87 -4.91
CA ALA A 96 -6.46 -2.32 -4.81
C ALA A 96 -5.64 -2.84 -3.61
N PRO A 97 -6.00 -4.00 -3.02
CA PRO A 97 -5.28 -4.58 -1.90
C PRO A 97 -3.78 -4.79 -2.15
N ALA A 98 -3.43 -5.19 -3.38
CA ALA A 98 -2.06 -5.48 -3.79
C ALA A 98 -1.15 -4.23 -3.86
N ASP A 99 -1.72 -3.03 -3.73
CA ASP A 99 -0.99 -1.78 -3.90
C ASP A 99 -0.38 -1.25 -2.59
N VAL A 100 -0.66 -1.87 -1.43
CA VAL A 100 -0.17 -1.37 -0.15
C VAL A 100 1.21 -1.91 0.18
N ARG A 101 2.21 -1.04 0.20
CA ARG A 101 3.61 -1.41 0.45
C ARG A 101 4.15 -0.72 1.70
N VAL A 102 4.77 -1.51 2.57
CA VAL A 102 5.49 -0.97 3.74
C VAL A 102 6.59 -0.02 3.28
N GLY A 103 6.65 1.16 3.90
CA GLY A 103 7.54 2.26 3.53
C GLY A 103 7.00 3.22 2.47
N GLN A 104 5.84 2.95 1.85
CA GLN A 104 5.27 3.91 0.89
C GLN A 104 4.66 5.12 1.61
N GLU A 105 4.83 6.30 1.02
CA GLU A 105 4.28 7.56 1.52
C GLU A 105 2.74 7.57 1.43
N VAL A 106 2.12 8.06 2.50
CA VAL A 106 0.67 8.16 2.64
C VAL A 106 0.26 9.49 3.24
N ILE A 107 -0.96 9.89 2.93
CA ILE A 107 -1.60 11.09 3.47
C ILE A 107 -2.91 10.69 4.14
N ALA A 108 -3.11 11.09 5.39
CA ALA A 108 -4.42 11.02 6.03
C ALA A 108 -5.11 12.38 5.94
N VAL A 109 -6.37 12.39 5.50
CA VAL A 109 -7.17 13.62 5.37
C VAL A 109 -8.38 13.54 6.29
N GLY A 110 -8.58 14.56 7.13
CA GLY A 110 -9.68 14.68 8.08
C GLY A 110 -10.42 16.00 7.97
N SER A 111 -11.62 16.09 8.55
CA SER A 111 -12.44 17.30 8.52
C SER A 111 -13.31 17.49 9.78
N ALA A 112 -12.94 16.97 10.95
CA ALA A 112 -13.89 16.93 12.09
C ALA A 112 -14.31 18.28 12.70
N LEU A 113 -13.65 19.40 12.41
CA LEU A 113 -13.96 20.69 13.04
C LEU A 113 -14.79 21.65 12.18
N GLY A 114 -15.07 21.38 10.91
CA GLY A 114 -15.98 22.15 10.03
C GLY A 114 -15.61 23.63 9.77
N VAL A 115 -14.80 24.26 10.63
CA VAL A 115 -14.38 25.67 10.62
C VAL A 115 -12.90 25.80 10.28
N LEU A 116 -12.10 24.77 10.58
CA LEU A 116 -10.72 24.65 10.11
C LEU A 116 -10.73 23.75 8.88
N SER A 117 -10.13 24.26 7.81
CA SER A 117 -9.85 23.53 6.57
C SER A 117 -9.34 22.11 6.86
N SER A 118 -9.69 21.15 6.01
CA SER A 118 -9.36 19.74 6.15
C SER A 118 -7.94 19.53 6.70
N THR A 119 -7.82 18.76 7.78
CA THR A 119 -6.51 18.45 8.39
C THR A 119 -5.82 17.39 7.54
N VAL A 120 -4.62 17.69 7.09
CA VAL A 120 -3.80 16.80 6.28
C VAL A 120 -2.58 16.41 7.10
N THR A 121 -2.37 15.10 7.29
CA THR A 121 -1.18 14.57 7.94
C THR A 121 -0.47 13.60 7.00
N ARG A 122 0.85 13.60 7.03
CA ARG A 122 1.70 12.79 6.16
C ARG A 122 2.44 11.77 7.00
N GLY A 123 2.65 10.60 6.43
CA GLY A 123 3.50 9.55 6.99
C GLY A 123 3.82 8.49 5.95
N ILE A 124 4.12 7.29 6.43
CA ILE A 124 4.34 6.08 5.64
C ILE A 124 3.43 4.95 6.12
N VAL A 125 3.29 3.92 5.30
CA VAL A 125 2.82 2.61 5.78
C VAL A 125 3.93 1.99 6.63
N SER A 126 3.73 1.90 7.94
CA SER A 126 4.70 1.30 8.87
C SER A 126 4.60 -0.22 8.87
N ALA A 127 3.39 -0.77 8.76
CA ALA A 127 3.13 -2.21 8.71
C ALA A 127 1.72 -2.48 8.15
N VAL A 128 1.49 -3.69 7.65
CA VAL A 128 0.15 -4.23 7.38
C VAL A 128 -0.09 -5.37 8.36
N ARG A 129 -1.22 -5.35 9.07
CA ARG A 129 -1.54 -6.30 10.14
C ARG A 129 -2.90 -6.94 9.89
N ARG A 130 -2.99 -8.24 10.16
CA ARG A 130 -4.25 -8.98 10.17
C ARG A 130 -4.69 -9.15 11.62
N VAL A 131 -5.87 -8.62 11.96
CA VAL A 131 -6.47 -8.75 13.29
C VAL A 131 -7.84 -9.40 13.11
N GLY A 132 -7.95 -10.68 13.46
CA GLY A 132 -9.11 -11.50 13.10
C GLY A 132 -9.33 -11.49 11.58
N THR A 133 -10.54 -11.08 11.16
CA THR A 133 -10.91 -10.95 9.75
C THR A 133 -10.72 -9.54 9.19
N VAL A 134 -10.09 -8.62 9.92
CA VAL A 134 -9.81 -7.25 9.47
C VAL A 134 -8.34 -7.10 9.11
N THR A 135 -8.07 -6.32 8.06
CA THR A 135 -6.72 -5.90 7.67
C THR A 135 -6.55 -4.45 8.04
N LEU A 136 -5.56 -4.17 8.87
CA LEU A 136 -5.20 -2.83 9.34
C LEU A 136 -3.88 -2.40 8.70
N ILE A 137 -3.86 -1.16 8.23
CA ILE A 137 -2.66 -0.45 7.79
C ILE A 137 -2.20 0.38 8.97
N GLN A 138 -1.02 0.05 9.50
CA GLN A 138 -0.34 0.87 10.49
C GLN A 138 0.40 2.00 9.79
N THR A 139 0.29 3.21 10.31
CA THR A 139 0.97 4.40 9.80
C THR A 139 1.49 5.29 10.93
N ASP A 140 2.56 6.01 10.66
CA ASP A 140 3.07 7.10 11.51
C ASP A 140 2.45 8.45 11.14
N ALA A 141 1.61 8.52 10.10
CA ALA A 141 0.80 9.70 9.82
C ALA A 141 -0.07 10.00 11.06
N ALA A 142 -0.06 11.24 11.53
CA ALA A 142 -0.76 11.60 12.76
C ALA A 142 -2.27 11.35 12.60
N ILE A 143 -2.79 10.41 13.41
CA ILE A 143 -4.22 10.10 13.53
C ILE A 143 -4.73 10.69 14.84
N ASN A 144 -5.70 11.60 14.75
CA ASN A 144 -6.23 12.39 15.85
C ASN A 144 -7.76 12.51 15.71
N PRO A 145 -8.49 12.84 16.80
CA PRO A 145 -9.89 13.21 16.70
C PRO A 145 -10.07 14.33 15.67
N GLY A 146 -10.64 14.03 14.51
CA GLY A 146 -10.28 14.83 13.33
C GLY A 146 -10.39 14.07 12.03
N ASN A 147 -9.61 13.00 11.93
CA ASN A 147 -9.49 12.20 10.71
C ASN A 147 -10.15 10.83 10.79
N SER A 148 -10.63 10.36 11.95
CA SER A 148 -11.44 9.13 12.04
C SER A 148 -12.58 9.13 11.00
N GLY A 149 -12.58 8.12 10.14
CA GLY A 149 -13.50 7.91 9.03
C GLY A 149 -13.05 8.52 7.70
N GLY A 150 -11.97 9.30 7.72
CA GLY A 150 -11.32 9.90 6.56
C GLY A 150 -10.42 8.94 5.79
N PRO A 151 -10.01 9.33 4.58
CA PRO A 151 -9.19 8.48 3.74
C PRO A 151 -7.71 8.54 4.13
N LEU A 152 -7.04 7.38 4.10
CA LEU A 152 -5.60 7.23 3.98
C LEU A 152 -5.28 7.00 2.50
N VAL A 153 -4.51 7.89 1.90
CA VAL A 153 -4.34 8.01 0.44
C VAL A 153 -2.88 7.84 0.03
N ASP A 154 -2.65 7.14 -1.09
CA ASP A 154 -1.32 7.00 -1.69
C ASP A 154 -0.93 8.21 -2.58
N ARG A 155 0.28 8.19 -3.15
CA ARG A 155 0.78 9.23 -4.07
C ARG A 155 0.01 9.32 -5.39
N ALA A 156 -0.81 8.33 -5.72
CA ALA A 156 -1.66 8.34 -6.90
C ALA A 156 -3.03 8.98 -6.64
N GLY A 157 -3.34 9.37 -5.39
CA GLY A 157 -4.65 9.89 -5.01
C GLY A 157 -5.69 8.80 -4.76
N ARG A 158 -5.26 7.54 -4.60
CA ARG A 158 -6.15 6.40 -4.35
C ARG A 158 -6.23 6.11 -2.85
N VAL A 159 -7.44 5.86 -2.37
CA VAL A 159 -7.69 5.52 -0.96
C VAL A 159 -7.24 4.09 -0.72
N ILE A 160 -6.21 3.91 0.10
CA ILE A 160 -5.71 2.59 0.49
C ILE A 160 -6.25 2.14 1.85
N GLY A 161 -6.81 3.05 2.65
CA GLY A 161 -7.49 2.71 3.90
C GLY A 161 -8.39 3.82 4.42
N VAL A 162 -9.17 3.49 5.45
CA VAL A 162 -10.04 4.40 6.18
C VAL A 162 -9.46 4.57 7.58
N THR A 163 -8.98 5.77 7.90
CA THR A 163 -8.31 6.03 9.19
C THR A 163 -9.26 5.75 10.34
N THR A 164 -8.83 4.89 11.25
CA THR A 164 -9.55 4.46 12.45
C THR A 164 -8.65 4.71 13.67
N LEU A 165 -9.19 4.48 14.88
CA LEU A 165 -8.54 4.40 16.20
C LEU A 165 -7.05 4.77 16.31
N LYS A 166 -6.74 5.61 17.29
CA LYS A 166 -5.39 5.76 17.84
C LYS A 166 -5.18 4.74 18.96
N ALA A 167 -4.03 4.07 18.98
CA ALA A 167 -3.64 3.16 20.04
C ALA A 167 -3.38 3.87 21.38
N GLY A 168 -4.41 4.09 22.18
CA GLY A 168 -4.30 4.58 23.56
C GLY A 168 -3.55 5.91 23.74
N ALA A 169 -3.41 6.36 24.99
CA ALA A 169 -2.68 7.59 25.32
C ALA A 169 -1.14 7.40 25.31
N GLN A 170 -0.65 6.15 25.22
CA GLN A 170 0.77 5.80 25.42
C GLN A 170 1.51 5.43 24.13
N ALA A 171 0.83 5.27 22.98
CA ALA A 171 1.49 5.03 21.70
C ALA A 171 1.42 6.28 20.82
N GLU A 172 2.31 7.23 21.08
CA GLU A 172 2.58 8.32 20.15
C GLU A 172 3.02 7.73 18.79
N SER A 173 2.53 8.33 17.69
CA SER A 173 2.84 7.90 16.31
C SER A 173 2.41 6.48 15.90
N LEU A 174 1.44 5.88 16.61
CA LEU A 174 0.83 4.61 16.21
C LEU A 174 -0.61 4.82 15.71
N GLY A 175 -0.73 5.14 14.42
CA GLY A 175 -2.00 5.30 13.71
C GLY A 175 -2.42 4.04 12.97
N PHE A 176 -3.73 3.84 12.82
CA PHE A 176 -4.29 2.71 12.06
C PHE A 176 -5.33 3.17 11.05
N ALA A 177 -5.43 2.44 9.95
CA ALA A 177 -6.50 2.55 8.98
C ALA A 177 -7.01 1.16 8.60
N VAL A 178 -8.32 1.01 8.43
CA VAL A 178 -8.93 -0.21 7.90
C VAL A 178 -8.64 -0.24 6.40
N ALA A 179 -8.04 -1.31 5.89
CA ALA A 179 -7.67 -1.40 4.47
C ALA A 179 -8.89 -1.22 3.55
N ALA A 180 -8.70 -0.50 2.43
CA ALA A 180 -9.78 -0.14 1.50
C ALA A 180 -10.49 -1.34 0.85
N GLU A 181 -9.86 -2.52 0.89
CA GLU A 181 -10.49 -3.79 0.49
C GLU A 181 -11.77 -4.09 1.28
N HIS A 182 -11.81 -3.74 2.57
CA HIS A 182 -12.98 -3.93 3.43
C HIS A 182 -14.11 -2.98 3.04
N ALA A 183 -13.77 -1.75 2.63
CA ALA A 183 -14.75 -0.81 2.10
C ALA A 183 -15.30 -1.28 0.75
N SER A 184 -14.46 -1.79 -0.13
CA SER A 184 -14.86 -2.35 -1.43
C SER A 184 -15.84 -3.52 -1.25
N ALA A 185 -15.49 -4.48 -0.40
CA ALA A 185 -16.34 -5.63 -0.09
C ALA A 185 -17.67 -5.21 0.56
N LEU A 186 -17.70 -4.12 1.33
CA LEU A 186 -18.93 -3.60 1.94
C LEU A 186 -19.89 -3.00 0.90
N LEU A 187 -19.36 -2.42 -0.18
CA LEU A 187 -20.15 -1.80 -1.25
C LEU A 187 -20.79 -2.82 -2.20
N GLU A 188 -20.18 -3.99 -2.33
CA GLU A 188 -20.68 -5.10 -3.16
C GLU A 188 -21.81 -5.88 -2.47
N ARG A 189 -22.00 -5.71 -1.15
CA ARG A 189 -23.08 -6.39 -0.43
C ARG A 189 -24.46 -5.82 -0.81
N PRO A 190 -25.48 -6.68 -0.98
CA PRO A 190 -26.86 -6.22 -1.10
C PRO A 190 -27.24 -5.33 0.08
N ARG A 191 -28.05 -4.28 -0.16
CA ARG A 191 -28.53 -3.38 0.90
C ARG A 191 -29.20 -4.20 2.01
N GLN A 192 -28.63 -4.20 3.20
CA GLN A 192 -29.29 -4.75 4.38
C GLN A 192 -30.46 -3.85 4.75
N THR A 193 -31.67 -4.41 4.80
CA THR A 193 -32.85 -3.73 5.34
C THR A 193 -32.67 -3.52 6.85
N ALA A 194 -33.28 -2.47 7.41
CA ALA A 194 -33.13 -2.10 8.83
C ALA A 194 -33.46 -3.22 9.84
N THR A 195 -34.19 -4.25 9.42
CA THR A 195 -34.54 -5.46 10.18
C THR A 195 -33.40 -6.48 10.31
N ASP A 196 -32.34 -6.37 9.51
CA ASP A 196 -31.15 -7.25 9.54
C ASP A 196 -29.96 -6.64 10.30
N ARG A 197 -30.20 -5.60 11.12
CA ARG A 197 -29.21 -5.15 12.12
C ARG A 197 -29.04 -6.25 13.17
N VAL A 198 -28.26 -7.28 12.84
CA VAL A 198 -27.54 -8.06 13.84
C VAL A 198 -26.67 -7.04 14.55
N THR A 199 -27.00 -6.70 15.79
CA THR A 199 -26.07 -6.01 16.70
C THR A 199 -24.90 -6.94 16.94
N PRO A 200 -23.71 -6.68 16.37
CA PRO A 200 -22.55 -7.47 16.71
C PRO A 200 -22.10 -7.01 18.09
N SER A 201 -21.66 -7.96 18.91
CA SER A 201 -21.20 -7.68 20.26
C SER A 201 -20.07 -6.64 20.23
N ALA A 202 -20.01 -5.76 21.23
CA ALA A 202 -18.95 -4.76 21.38
C ALA A 202 -17.52 -5.37 21.44
N SER A 203 -17.42 -6.70 21.52
CA SER A 203 -16.18 -7.50 21.46
C SER A 203 -15.60 -7.71 20.06
N ASP A 204 -16.36 -7.44 18.99
CA ASP A 204 -16.02 -7.95 17.64
C ASP A 204 -15.38 -6.90 16.72
N GLY A 205 -15.15 -5.68 17.22
CA GLY A 205 -14.58 -4.58 16.45
C GLY A 205 -13.05 -4.64 16.35
N PRO A 206 -12.45 -3.95 15.35
CA PRO A 206 -11.00 -3.88 15.22
C PRO A 206 -10.32 -3.22 16.43
N ALA A 207 -11.05 -2.40 17.20
CA ALA A 207 -10.57 -1.82 18.46
C ALA A 207 -10.19 -2.89 19.48
N THR A 208 -11.11 -3.81 19.75
CA THR A 208 -10.92 -4.87 20.75
C THR A 208 -9.80 -5.81 20.34
N GLY A 209 -9.76 -6.18 19.05
CA GLY A 209 -8.68 -6.98 18.51
C GLY A 209 -7.32 -6.27 18.57
N LEU A 210 -7.29 -4.96 18.32
CA LEU A 210 -6.08 -4.16 18.41
C LEU A 210 -5.62 -3.96 19.86
N GLU A 211 -6.52 -3.73 20.80
CA GLU A 211 -6.22 -3.65 22.24
C GLU A 211 -5.61 -4.96 22.76
N ALA A 212 -6.12 -6.12 22.32
CA ALA A 212 -5.51 -7.42 22.63
C ALA A 212 -4.11 -7.56 22.02
N VAL A 213 -3.88 -7.02 20.82
CA VAL A 213 -2.59 -7.01 20.14
C VAL A 213 -1.59 -6.04 20.76
N LEU A 214 -2.04 -4.90 21.28
CA LEU A 214 -1.21 -3.87 21.91
C LEU A 214 -0.93 -4.15 23.39
N GLY A 215 -1.87 -4.81 24.07
CA GLY A 215 -1.72 -5.29 25.45
C GLY A 215 -0.97 -6.62 25.56
N GLY A 216 -0.75 -7.30 24.44
CA GLY A 216 0.11 -8.48 24.30
C GLY A 216 1.42 -8.16 23.58
N THR A 217 2.36 -9.11 23.57
CA THR A 217 3.52 -9.09 22.66
C THR A 217 3.02 -8.89 21.23
N PRO A 218 3.64 -8.02 20.40
CA PRO A 218 3.18 -7.75 19.02
C PRO A 218 2.89 -9.05 18.27
N PRO A 219 1.91 -9.06 17.34
CA PRO A 219 1.38 -10.30 16.81
C PRO A 219 2.49 -10.99 16.04
N ALA A 220 2.94 -12.12 16.57
CA ALA A 220 4.02 -12.94 16.04
C ALA A 220 3.84 -13.25 14.55
N SER A 221 2.61 -13.20 14.03
CA SER A 221 2.29 -13.46 12.62
C SER A 221 2.83 -12.43 11.62
N ALA A 222 2.91 -11.14 11.97
CA ALA A 222 3.41 -10.11 11.04
C ALA A 222 4.94 -10.17 10.92
N ASP A 223 5.62 -10.32 12.05
CA ASP A 223 7.07 -10.48 12.07
C ASP A 223 7.46 -11.87 11.53
N ALA A 224 6.75 -12.94 11.87
CA ALA A 224 6.97 -14.26 11.27
C ALA A 224 6.69 -14.27 9.76
N GLY A 225 5.68 -13.54 9.28
CA GLY A 225 5.42 -13.39 7.86
C GLY A 225 6.58 -12.68 7.14
N ARG A 226 7.09 -11.62 7.73
CA ARG A 226 8.27 -10.90 7.22
C ARG A 226 9.51 -11.79 7.23
N ASP A 227 9.76 -12.50 8.32
CA ASP A 227 10.93 -13.36 8.48
C ASP A 227 10.89 -14.54 7.50
N ALA A 228 9.71 -15.17 7.33
CA ALA A 228 9.50 -16.23 6.35
C ALA A 228 9.68 -15.72 4.91
N GLY A 229 9.14 -14.55 4.58
CA GLY A 229 9.34 -13.90 3.28
C GLY A 229 10.80 -13.54 3.02
N GLY A 230 11.52 -13.09 4.06
CA GLY A 230 12.95 -12.83 4.00
C GLY A 230 13.76 -14.11 3.76
N ALA A 231 13.45 -15.19 4.47
CA ALA A 231 14.09 -16.49 4.30
C ALA A 231 13.87 -17.08 2.90
N ALA A 232 12.65 -17.01 2.37
CA ALA A 232 12.35 -17.44 1.01
C ALA A 232 13.12 -16.61 -0.05
N TYR A 233 13.24 -15.31 0.17
CA TYR A 233 14.05 -14.44 -0.70
C TYR A 233 15.53 -14.83 -0.68
N GLU A 234 16.08 -15.12 0.49
CA GLU A 234 17.47 -15.58 0.65
C GLU A 234 17.73 -16.90 -0.09
N GLU A 235 16.79 -17.82 -0.11
CA GLU A 235 16.92 -19.08 -0.88
C GLU A 235 17.02 -18.82 -2.39
N VAL A 236 16.18 -17.94 -2.91
CA VAL A 236 16.23 -17.54 -4.32
C VAL A 236 17.55 -16.84 -4.65
N LEU A 237 18.01 -15.94 -3.77
CA LEU A 237 19.30 -15.26 -3.94
C LEU A 237 20.47 -16.24 -3.94
N ALA A 238 20.47 -17.24 -3.05
CA ALA A 238 21.51 -18.26 -3.02
C ALA A 238 21.55 -19.05 -4.33
N ALA A 239 20.39 -19.42 -4.88
CA ALA A 239 20.32 -20.12 -6.17
C ALA A 239 20.75 -19.24 -7.35
N ALA A 240 20.30 -17.98 -7.37
CA ALA A 240 20.68 -17.00 -8.38
C ALA A 240 22.17 -16.67 -8.34
N GLY A 241 22.75 -16.55 -7.14
CA GLY A 241 24.18 -16.32 -6.93
C GLY A 241 25.03 -17.45 -7.52
N ARG A 242 24.67 -18.71 -7.26
CA ARG A 242 25.37 -19.86 -7.87
C ARG A 242 25.32 -19.84 -9.40
N GLN A 243 24.19 -19.47 -9.98
CA GLN A 243 24.07 -19.35 -11.44
C GLN A 243 24.86 -18.17 -11.99
N ALA A 244 24.87 -17.04 -11.27
CA ALA A 244 25.68 -15.89 -11.60
C ALA A 244 27.18 -16.24 -11.59
N ASP A 245 27.64 -17.06 -10.66
CA ASP A 245 29.04 -17.53 -10.59
C ASP A 245 29.40 -18.44 -11.77
N GLN A 246 28.44 -19.25 -12.25
CA GLN A 246 28.62 -20.02 -13.49
C GLN A 246 28.76 -19.11 -14.72
N LEU A 247 28.01 -18.00 -14.75
CA LEU A 247 28.12 -16.99 -15.80
C LEU A 247 29.45 -16.23 -15.73
N ASP A 248 29.94 -15.88 -14.54
CA ASP A 248 31.27 -15.28 -14.37
C ASP A 248 32.34 -16.22 -14.93
N ALA A 249 32.29 -17.51 -14.57
CA ALA A 249 33.24 -18.50 -15.06
C ALA A 249 33.16 -18.68 -16.59
N SER A 250 31.94 -18.66 -17.16
CA SER A 250 31.73 -18.70 -18.62
C SER A 250 32.27 -17.45 -19.31
N TRP A 251 32.03 -16.28 -18.74
CA TRP A 251 32.50 -15.01 -19.27
C TRP A 251 34.01 -14.95 -19.28
N THR A 252 34.66 -15.22 -18.15
CA THR A 252 36.13 -15.22 -18.03
C THR A 252 36.80 -16.15 -19.03
N ARG A 253 36.21 -17.33 -19.29
CA ARG A 253 36.77 -18.29 -20.26
C ARG A 253 36.61 -17.85 -21.72
N ASN A 254 35.48 -17.26 -22.09
CA ASN A 254 35.11 -17.10 -23.50
C ASN A 254 35.21 -15.64 -24.00
N ALA A 255 35.00 -14.64 -23.15
CA ALA A 255 34.95 -13.23 -23.54
C ALA A 255 36.23 -12.73 -24.23
N PRO A 256 37.46 -13.11 -23.83
CA PRO A 256 38.67 -12.69 -24.57
C PRO A 256 38.68 -13.16 -26.03
N GLY A 257 38.09 -14.32 -26.31
CA GLY A 257 37.98 -14.88 -27.65
C GLY A 257 36.78 -14.34 -28.43
N CYS A 258 35.66 -14.12 -27.73
CA CYS A 258 34.36 -13.85 -28.34
C CYS A 258 33.94 -12.37 -28.34
N ALA A 259 34.38 -11.60 -27.35
CA ALA A 259 33.91 -10.25 -27.06
C ALA A 259 35.02 -9.34 -26.47
N PRO A 260 36.21 -9.26 -27.09
CA PRO A 260 37.38 -8.60 -26.50
C PRO A 260 37.21 -7.08 -26.31
N ASP A 261 36.35 -6.46 -27.12
CA ASP A 261 36.19 -5.01 -27.17
C ASP A 261 35.04 -4.50 -26.28
N ILE A 262 34.32 -5.41 -25.61
CA ILE A 262 33.19 -5.05 -24.73
C ILE A 262 33.73 -4.54 -23.40
N ARG A 263 33.56 -3.24 -23.14
CA ARG A 263 33.82 -2.64 -21.84
C ARG A 263 32.65 -2.90 -20.91
N THR A 264 32.92 -3.46 -19.74
CA THR A 264 31.89 -3.77 -18.74
C THR A 264 32.10 -2.92 -17.49
N PRO A 265 31.11 -2.15 -17.04
CA PRO A 265 31.27 -1.23 -15.92
C PRO A 265 31.08 -1.86 -14.53
N ALA A 266 30.92 -3.20 -14.43
CA ALA A 266 30.37 -3.85 -13.24
C ALA A 266 31.30 -4.91 -12.61
N ARG A 267 31.04 -5.21 -11.33
CA ARG A 267 31.59 -6.38 -10.60
C ARG A 267 31.38 -7.70 -11.36
N ARG A 268 30.24 -7.84 -12.06
CA ARG A 268 29.93 -8.98 -12.93
C ARG A 268 29.85 -8.52 -14.39
N PRO A 269 30.88 -8.76 -15.22
CA PRO A 269 30.98 -8.25 -16.59
C PRO A 269 29.82 -8.65 -17.50
N TRP A 270 29.31 -9.88 -17.36
CA TRP A 270 28.25 -10.40 -18.22
C TRP A 270 26.92 -9.66 -18.09
N LEU A 271 26.72 -8.83 -17.06
CA LEU A 271 25.51 -8.01 -16.91
C LEU A 271 25.29 -7.04 -18.08
N VAL A 272 26.33 -6.78 -18.88
CA VAL A 272 26.22 -6.01 -20.12
C VAL A 272 25.18 -6.60 -21.10
N VAL A 273 24.94 -7.92 -21.06
CA VAL A 273 23.91 -8.58 -21.89
C VAL A 273 22.47 -8.20 -21.52
N LEU A 274 22.27 -7.60 -20.34
CA LEU A 274 20.99 -7.08 -19.86
C LEU A 274 20.93 -5.56 -19.92
N ALA A 275 22.08 -4.89 -19.96
CA ALA A 275 22.16 -3.43 -19.92
C ALA A 275 21.96 -2.78 -21.30
N GLU A 276 22.26 -3.52 -22.38
CA GLU A 276 22.20 -3.05 -23.76
C GLU A 276 20.94 -3.55 -24.47
N ASP A 277 20.20 -2.64 -25.10
CA ASP A 277 19.05 -2.99 -25.95
C ASP A 277 19.48 -3.55 -27.32
N ALA A 278 20.71 -3.26 -27.73
CA ALA A 278 21.29 -3.71 -28.99
C ALA A 278 22.07 -5.03 -28.83
N PRO A 279 22.10 -5.90 -29.87
CA PRO A 279 22.94 -7.08 -29.87
C PRO A 279 24.41 -6.72 -29.66
N LEU A 280 25.08 -7.44 -28.75
CA LEU A 280 26.49 -7.20 -28.46
C LEU A 280 27.39 -7.57 -29.65
N PRO A 281 28.44 -6.78 -29.93
CA PRO A 281 29.39 -7.08 -30.99
C PRO A 281 30.28 -8.25 -30.59
N VAL A 282 29.94 -9.45 -31.07
CA VAL A 282 30.70 -10.68 -30.84
C VAL A 282 31.33 -11.23 -32.12
N ARG A 283 32.47 -11.92 -32.00
CA ARG A 283 33.14 -12.55 -33.14
C ARG A 283 32.29 -13.65 -33.79
N ASN A 284 32.56 -13.91 -35.08
CA ASN A 284 31.93 -15.01 -35.82
C ASN A 284 32.17 -16.36 -35.09
N GLY A 285 31.10 -17.12 -34.87
CA GLY A 285 31.13 -18.39 -34.13
C GLY A 285 30.73 -18.29 -32.64
N CYS A 286 30.60 -17.08 -32.08
CA CYS A 286 30.26 -16.89 -30.67
C CYS A 286 28.78 -16.55 -30.40
N ARG A 287 27.92 -16.62 -31.43
CA ARG A 287 26.49 -16.26 -31.32
C ARG A 287 25.73 -17.13 -30.33
N ASP A 288 25.95 -18.44 -30.35
CA ASP A 288 25.24 -19.35 -29.45
C ASP A 288 25.68 -19.18 -28.00
N TRP A 289 26.98 -18.93 -27.78
CA TRP A 289 27.51 -18.63 -26.45
C TRP A 289 26.89 -17.36 -25.88
N ILE A 290 26.89 -16.24 -26.62
CA ILE A 290 26.32 -15.00 -26.10
C ILE A 290 24.80 -15.11 -25.92
N ALA A 291 24.09 -15.82 -26.79
CA ALA A 291 22.66 -16.09 -26.63
C ALA A 291 22.38 -16.90 -25.37
N SER A 292 23.19 -17.93 -25.08
CA SER A 292 23.09 -18.71 -23.84
C SER A 292 23.36 -17.85 -22.60
N MET A 293 24.36 -16.95 -22.65
CA MET A 293 24.64 -16.01 -21.57
C MET A 293 23.45 -15.07 -21.32
N THR A 294 22.88 -14.48 -22.38
CA THR A 294 21.70 -13.60 -22.28
C THR A 294 20.49 -14.34 -21.71
N ALA A 295 20.21 -15.56 -22.16
CA ALA A 295 19.08 -16.35 -21.67
C ALA A 295 19.22 -16.65 -20.16
N ALA A 296 20.42 -17.08 -19.73
CA ALA A 296 20.70 -17.36 -18.33
C ALA A 296 20.64 -16.09 -17.45
N ALA A 297 21.14 -14.96 -17.94
CA ALA A 297 21.06 -13.67 -17.28
C ALA A 297 19.61 -13.20 -17.09
N ARG A 298 18.76 -13.32 -18.13
CA ARG A 298 17.33 -13.02 -18.05
C ARG A 298 16.58 -13.94 -17.10
N SER A 299 16.97 -15.21 -17.02
CA SER A 299 16.42 -16.15 -16.04
C SER A 299 16.75 -15.76 -14.59
N ILE A 300 17.94 -15.19 -14.34
CA ILE A 300 18.27 -14.60 -13.03
C ILE A 300 17.37 -13.39 -12.77
N ASP A 301 17.31 -12.43 -13.71
CA ASP A 301 16.51 -11.20 -13.59
C ASP A 301 15.05 -11.50 -13.19
N LEU A 302 14.38 -12.37 -13.96
CA LEU A 302 12.99 -12.73 -13.73
C LEU A 302 12.75 -13.33 -12.34
N ARG A 303 13.62 -14.24 -11.89
CA ARG A 303 13.52 -14.85 -10.55
C ARG A 303 13.74 -13.84 -9.45
N LEU A 304 14.72 -12.94 -9.60
CA LEU A 304 14.99 -11.90 -8.61
C LEU A 304 13.82 -10.92 -8.49
N ARG A 305 13.22 -10.52 -9.62
CA ARG A 305 12.03 -9.65 -9.63
C ARG A 305 10.82 -10.31 -8.98
N GLN A 306 10.54 -11.57 -9.33
CA GLN A 306 9.43 -12.31 -8.76
C GLN A 306 9.62 -12.49 -7.24
N ALA A 307 10.79 -12.95 -6.80
CA ALA A 307 11.04 -13.18 -5.39
C ALA A 307 11.05 -11.88 -4.58
N ALA A 308 11.55 -10.77 -5.15
CA ALA A 308 11.48 -9.46 -4.50
C ALA A 308 10.04 -9.00 -4.31
N GLU A 309 9.16 -9.25 -5.29
CA GLU A 309 7.74 -8.91 -5.19
C GLU A 309 7.02 -9.76 -4.14
N GLU A 310 7.28 -11.08 -4.11
CA GLU A 310 6.76 -11.98 -3.08
C GLU A 310 7.22 -11.57 -1.67
N ALA A 311 8.51 -11.24 -1.51
CA ALA A 311 9.06 -10.77 -0.24
C ALA A 311 8.45 -9.43 0.20
N ARG A 312 8.21 -8.50 -0.73
CA ARG A 312 7.50 -7.23 -0.42
C ARG A 312 6.06 -7.49 0.03
N ARG A 313 5.34 -8.41 -0.61
CA ARG A 313 3.98 -8.82 -0.19
C ARG A 313 3.98 -9.44 1.21
N ALA A 314 5.06 -10.14 1.57
CA ALA A 314 5.29 -10.63 2.92
C ALA A 314 5.74 -9.55 3.93
N GLY A 315 5.88 -8.29 3.50
CA GLY A 315 6.23 -7.17 4.37
C GLY A 315 7.74 -7.00 4.62
N VAL A 316 8.60 -7.64 3.81
CA VAL A 316 10.06 -7.46 3.90
C VAL A 316 10.46 -6.06 3.45
N TYR A 317 11.25 -5.39 4.28
CA TYR A 317 11.66 -4.01 4.02
C TYR A 317 12.56 -3.91 2.78
N PRO A 318 12.38 -2.89 1.91
CA PRO A 318 13.21 -2.69 0.72
C PRO A 318 14.72 -2.61 1.03
N GLY A 319 15.09 -2.05 2.19
CA GLY A 319 16.48 -2.01 2.65
C GLY A 319 17.07 -3.40 2.91
N ALA A 320 16.29 -4.31 3.50
CA ALA A 320 16.70 -5.69 3.74
C ALA A 320 16.88 -6.44 2.42
N LEU A 321 16.01 -6.24 1.42
CA LEU A 321 16.16 -6.86 0.10
C LEU A 321 17.43 -6.39 -0.61
N ARG A 322 17.77 -5.10 -0.52
CA ARG A 322 19.04 -4.57 -1.07
C ARG A 322 20.25 -5.18 -0.37
N GLU A 323 20.23 -5.25 0.95
CA GLU A 323 21.33 -5.84 1.72
C GLU A 323 21.52 -7.33 1.42
N SER A 324 20.42 -8.07 1.31
CA SER A 324 20.42 -9.49 0.94
C SER A 324 21.06 -9.70 -0.43
N ARG A 325 20.67 -8.92 -1.45
CA ARG A 325 21.30 -8.96 -2.78
C ARG A 325 22.80 -8.70 -2.73
N ARG A 326 23.24 -7.71 -1.93
CA ARG A 326 24.67 -7.41 -1.76
C ARG A 326 25.44 -8.59 -1.17
N ARG A 327 24.90 -9.27 -0.15
CA ARG A 327 25.54 -10.44 0.47
C ARG A 327 25.74 -11.60 -0.50
N HIS A 328 24.85 -11.76 -1.48
CA HIS A 328 24.97 -12.79 -2.53
C HIS A 328 25.72 -12.31 -3.78
N GLY A 329 26.36 -11.13 -3.75
CA GLY A 329 27.11 -10.60 -4.89
C GLY A 329 26.24 -10.29 -6.11
N LEU A 330 24.98 -9.92 -5.89
CA LEU A 330 23.99 -9.54 -6.91
C LEU A 330 23.69 -8.03 -6.85
N ASP A 331 24.70 -7.21 -6.54
CA ASP A 331 24.61 -5.76 -6.41
C ASP A 331 24.63 -5.05 -7.78
N TRP A 332 23.49 -5.07 -8.46
CA TRP A 332 23.32 -4.32 -9.71
C TRP A 332 22.00 -3.55 -9.71
N ASP A 333 22.09 -2.22 -9.89
CA ASP A 333 20.92 -1.34 -9.88
C ASP A 333 19.96 -1.64 -11.03
N GLY A 334 20.41 -2.33 -12.08
CA GLY A 334 19.56 -2.72 -13.20
C GLY A 334 18.50 -3.77 -12.88
N TRP A 335 18.60 -4.50 -11.77
CA TRP A 335 17.55 -5.43 -11.34
C TRP A 335 16.23 -4.73 -11.00
N ASP A 336 16.31 -3.45 -10.61
CA ASP A 336 15.15 -2.65 -10.17
C ASP A 336 14.57 -1.77 -11.30
N ARG A 337 15.08 -1.89 -12.54
CA ARG A 337 14.60 -1.14 -13.72
C ARG A 337 13.38 -1.76 -14.38
#